data_AF-A0AAW1SNH0-F1
#
_entry.id   AF-A0AAW1SNH0-F1
#
_cell.length_a   1.000
_cell.length_b   1.000
_cell.length_c   1.000
_cell.angle_alpha   90.00
_cell.angle_beta   90.00
_cell.angle_gamma   90.00
#
_symmetry.space_group_name_H-M   'P 1'
#
loop_
_entity.id
_entity.type
_entity.pdbx_description
1 polymer ?
#
loop_
_entity_poly.entity_id
_entity_poly.type
_entity_poly.pdbx_seq_one_letter_code
_entity_poly.pdbx_strand_id
1 'polypeptide(L)'
;MSAHSLTVDAYQGLIKRGWRRSGCWLYRPMQHQSCCKTQTIRMKASEFRPTKEQQRVRRRMERFLAGQLDLAPAPPASAPGSHPWQNMLDATSAQEASIRPAGSSHTGVTHARAGSDTAE
;
A
#
# COMPACT_ATOMS: atom_id res chain seq x y z
N MET A 1 -9.82 -0.71 -25.56
CA MET A 1 -8.89 0.07 -26.42
C MET A 1 -7.86 -0.90 -26.96
N SER A 2 -7.56 -0.89 -28.26
CA SER A 2 -6.52 -1.73 -28.86
C SER A 2 -5.40 -0.87 -29.44
N ALA A 3 -4.16 -1.37 -29.38
CA ALA A 3 -2.96 -0.74 -29.94
C ALA A 3 -2.07 -1.81 -30.55
N HIS A 4 -1.85 -1.73 -31.87
CA HIS A 4 -0.99 -2.64 -32.63
C HIS A 4 0.49 -2.29 -32.47
N SER A 5 0.80 -1.00 -32.35
CA SER A 5 2.13 -0.47 -32.05
C SER A 5 2.07 0.53 -30.91
N LEU A 6 3.10 0.55 -30.07
CA LEU A 6 3.20 1.47 -28.94
C LEU A 6 4.67 1.68 -28.61
N THR A 7 5.10 2.94 -28.51
CA THR A 7 6.47 3.25 -28.09
C THR A 7 6.67 2.93 -26.62
N VAL A 8 7.92 2.66 -26.23
CA VAL A 8 8.28 2.32 -24.84
C VAL A 8 7.85 3.44 -23.88
N ASP A 9 8.07 4.70 -24.24
CA ASP A 9 7.72 5.85 -23.40
C ASP A 9 6.21 6.05 -23.26
N ALA A 10 5.45 5.86 -24.34
CA ALA A 10 4.00 5.90 -24.28
C ALA A 10 3.46 4.79 -23.37
N TYR A 11 4.01 3.59 -23.47
CA TYR A 11 3.64 2.48 -22.60
C TYR A 11 4.01 2.73 -21.13
N GLN A 12 5.16 3.35 -20.88
CA GLN A 12 5.58 3.77 -19.55
C GLN A 12 4.56 4.75 -18.93
N GLY A 13 4.09 5.73 -19.70
CA GLY A 13 3.05 6.67 -19.29
C GLY A 13 1.72 6.00 -18.98
N LEU A 14 1.30 5.04 -19.82
CA LEU A 14 0.09 4.25 -19.61
C LEU A 14 0.16 3.42 -18.32
N ILE A 15 1.27 2.72 -18.07
CA ILE A 15 1.45 1.94 -16.84
C ILE A 15 1.39 2.84 -15.61
N LYS A 16 2.04 4.01 -15.62
CA LYS A 16 2.01 4.97 -14.50
C LYS A 16 0.58 5.44 -14.18
N ARG A 17 -0.32 5.44 -15.16
CA ARG A 17 -1.75 5.77 -15.03
C ARG A 17 -2.63 4.56 -14.70
N GLY A 18 -2.05 3.36 -14.56
CA GLY A 18 -2.74 2.13 -14.19
C GLY A 18 -3.26 1.29 -15.36
N TRP A 19 -2.83 1.56 -16.59
CA TRP A 19 -3.16 0.73 -17.75
C TRP A 19 -2.25 -0.50 -17.84
N ARG A 20 -2.80 -1.60 -18.36
CA ARG A 20 -2.16 -2.90 -18.58
C ARG A 20 -2.37 -3.34 -20.03
N ARG A 21 -1.46 -4.18 -20.53
CA ARG A 21 -1.45 -4.67 -21.92
C ARG A 21 -1.42 -6.19 -21.96
N SER A 22 -2.28 -6.78 -22.77
CA SER A 22 -2.29 -8.21 -23.13
C SER A 22 -2.43 -8.33 -24.64
N GLY A 23 -1.35 -8.69 -25.34
CA GLY A 23 -1.32 -8.62 -26.80
C GLY A 23 -1.57 -7.19 -27.30
N CYS A 24 -2.49 -6.99 -28.25
CA CYS A 24 -2.89 -5.66 -28.72
C CYS A 24 -3.90 -4.96 -27.79
N TRP A 25 -4.37 -5.61 -26.73
CA TRP A 25 -5.42 -5.07 -25.87
C TRP A 25 -4.83 -4.24 -24.73
N LEU A 26 -5.39 -3.05 -24.53
CA LEU A 26 -5.10 -2.16 -23.41
C LEU A 26 -6.34 -2.01 -22.53
N TYR A 27 -6.16 -2.20 -21.23
CA TYR A 27 -7.22 -2.12 -20.23
C TYR A 27 -6.72 -1.47 -18.94
N ARG A 28 -7.62 -0.81 -18.22
CA ARG A 28 -7.35 -0.29 -16.88
C ARG A 28 -8.13 -1.16 -15.89
N PRO A 29 -7.47 -1.95 -15.03
CA PRO A 29 -8.15 -2.71 -13.99
C PRO A 29 -9.04 -1.77 -13.17
N MET A 30 -10.26 -2.22 -12.84
CA MET A 30 -11.23 -1.42 -12.10
C MET A 30 -10.67 -1.05 -10.72
N GLN A 31 -10.25 0.21 -10.58
CA GLN A 31 -9.65 0.70 -9.34
C GLN A 31 -10.68 0.89 -8.23
N HIS A 32 -11.98 1.05 -8.55
CA HIS A 32 -13.02 1.28 -7.54
C HIS A 32 -13.34 0.03 -6.69
N GLN A 33 -12.99 -1.17 -7.16
CA GLN A 33 -13.18 -2.41 -6.39
C GLN A 33 -11.96 -2.76 -5.54
N SER A 34 -10.82 -2.12 -5.78
CA SER A 34 -9.58 -2.35 -5.04
C SER A 34 -9.34 -1.15 -4.12
N CYS A 35 -9.20 -1.41 -2.81
CA CYS A 35 -8.88 -0.35 -1.84
C CYS A 35 -7.54 0.35 -2.12
N CYS A 36 -6.65 -0.25 -2.92
CA CYS A 36 -5.31 0.25 -3.21
C CYS A 36 -5.07 0.48 -4.70
N LYS A 37 -4.31 1.54 -5.02
CA LYS A 37 -3.85 1.84 -6.38
C LYS A 37 -2.96 0.71 -6.90
N THR A 38 -3.27 0.18 -8.09
CA THR A 38 -2.50 -0.86 -8.78
C THR A 38 -1.19 -0.32 -9.36
N GLN A 39 -0.26 0.06 -8.48
CA GLN A 39 1.05 0.56 -8.87
C GLN A 39 1.96 -0.58 -9.31
N THR A 40 2.67 -0.38 -10.42
CA THR A 40 3.76 -1.29 -10.79
C THR A 40 4.98 -1.01 -9.96
N ILE A 41 5.50 -2.03 -9.29
CA ILE A 41 6.85 -2.00 -8.73
C ILE A 41 7.82 -2.04 -9.92
N ARG A 42 8.69 -1.02 -10.03
CA ARG A 42 9.78 -0.97 -11.00
C ARG A 42 11.10 -0.90 -10.25
N MET A 43 12.03 -1.76 -10.63
CA MET A 43 13.34 -1.88 -10.02
C MET A 43 14.34 -2.20 -11.12
N LYS A 44 15.46 -1.48 -11.14
CA LYS A 44 16.59 -1.84 -11.99
C LYS A 44 17.33 -3.01 -11.36
N ALA A 45 17.27 -4.17 -12.00
CA ALA A 45 17.85 -5.40 -11.45
C ALA A 45 19.37 -5.29 -11.22
N SER A 46 20.10 -4.60 -12.11
CA SER A 46 21.55 -4.40 -12.00
C SER A 46 21.98 -3.55 -10.80
N GLU A 47 21.11 -2.63 -10.36
CA GLU A 47 21.37 -1.73 -9.23
C GLU A 47 20.76 -2.25 -7.93
N PHE A 48 20.01 -3.36 -7.98
CA PHE A 48 19.29 -3.86 -6.81
C PHE A 48 20.27 -4.39 -5.75
N ARG A 49 20.23 -3.78 -4.57
CA ARG A 49 20.88 -4.28 -3.36
C ARG A 49 19.84 -4.54 -2.28
N PRO A 50 19.68 -5.78 -1.81
CA PRO A 50 18.62 -6.11 -0.87
C PRO A 50 18.88 -5.49 0.51
N THR A 51 17.87 -4.82 1.07
CA THR A 51 17.93 -4.25 2.43
C THR A 51 17.99 -5.36 3.49
N LYS A 52 18.31 -5.00 4.75
CA LYS A 52 18.34 -5.96 5.86
C LYS A 52 17.00 -6.67 6.04
N GLU A 53 15.90 -5.95 5.89
CA GLU A 53 14.53 -6.45 5.98
C GLU A 53 14.23 -7.41 4.83
N GLN A 54 14.61 -7.04 3.59
CA GLN A 54 14.43 -7.90 2.43
C GLN A 54 15.24 -9.19 2.54
N GLN A 55 16.47 -9.12 3.06
CA GLN A 55 17.29 -10.30 3.34
C GLN A 55 16.66 -11.19 4.43
N ARG A 56 16.07 -10.59 5.47
CA ARG A 56 15.34 -11.34 6.51
C ARG A 56 14.15 -12.10 5.92
N VAL A 57 13.36 -11.46 5.06
CA VAL A 57 12.24 -12.10 4.35
C VAL A 57 12.75 -13.22 3.45
N ARG A 58 13.81 -13.00 2.68
CA ARG A 58 14.42 -14.02 1.83
C ARG A 58 14.84 -15.26 2.62
N ARG A 59 15.57 -15.09 3.72
CA ARG A 59 15.99 -16.21 4.60
C ARG A 59 14.82 -16.96 5.21
N ARG A 60 13.74 -16.25 5.56
CA ARG A 60 12.50 -16.89 6.04
C ARG A 60 11.88 -17.76 4.95
N MET A 61 11.85 -17.28 3.71
CA MET A 61 11.34 -18.03 2.56
C MET A 61 12.22 -19.25 2.25
N GLU A 62 13.55 -19.10 2.29
CA GLU A 62 14.49 -20.22 2.13
C GLU A 62 14.22 -21.33 3.17
N ARG A 63 14.06 -20.98 4.45
CA ARG A 63 13.72 -21.93 5.52
C ARG A 63 12.36 -22.59 5.32
N PHE A 64 11.37 -21.85 4.83
CA PHE A 64 10.05 -22.39 4.50
C PHE A 64 10.14 -23.44 3.38
N LEU A 65 10.85 -23.12 2.29
CA LEU A 65 11.04 -24.06 1.18
C LEU A 65 11.86 -25.29 1.58
N ALA A 66 12.80 -25.13 2.52
CA ALA A 66 13.57 -26.24 3.09
C ALA A 66 12.78 -27.09 4.10
N GLY A 67 11.51 -26.76 4.38
CA GLY A 67 10.70 -27.46 5.39
C GLY A 67 11.16 -27.23 6.84
N GLN A 68 12.00 -26.21 7.08
CA GLN A 68 12.56 -25.86 8.39
C GLN A 68 11.78 -24.74 9.09
N LEU A 69 10.63 -24.37 8.53
CA LEU A 69 9.76 -23.34 9.06
C LEU A 69 8.32 -23.81 8.92
N ASP A 70 7.77 -24.32 10.01
CA ASP A 70 6.35 -24.57 10.11
C ASP A 70 5.63 -23.23 10.14
N LEU A 71 4.95 -22.91 9.04
CA LEU A 71 3.92 -21.88 9.10
C LEU A 71 2.83 -22.44 10.00
N ALA A 72 2.51 -21.72 11.07
CA ALA A 72 1.32 -22.01 11.84
C ALA A 72 0.16 -22.22 10.86
N PRO A 73 -0.68 -23.27 11.05
CA PRO A 73 -1.80 -23.51 10.15
C PRO A 73 -2.57 -22.20 10.01
N ALA A 74 -2.91 -21.87 8.76
CA ALA A 74 -3.74 -20.71 8.49
C ALA A 74 -4.93 -20.76 9.48
N PRO A 75 -5.30 -19.63 10.11
CA PRO A 75 -6.45 -19.61 11.00
C PRO A 75 -7.62 -20.27 10.27
N PRO A 76 -8.41 -21.11 10.96
CA PRO A 76 -9.48 -21.87 10.33
C PRO A 76 -10.29 -20.93 9.46
N ALA A 77 -10.54 -21.36 8.22
CA ALA A 77 -11.28 -20.60 7.23
C ALA A 77 -12.43 -19.89 7.94
N SER A 78 -12.39 -18.58 7.86
CA SER A 78 -13.24 -17.66 8.60
C SER A 78 -14.68 -18.18 8.56
N ALA A 79 -15.36 -18.18 9.71
CA ALA A 79 -16.71 -18.74 9.90
C ALA A 79 -17.63 -18.48 8.70
N PRO A 80 -18.49 -19.43 8.29
CA PRO A 80 -19.34 -19.27 7.11
C PRO A 80 -20.09 -17.93 7.18
N GLY A 81 -19.75 -17.02 6.26
CA GLY A 81 -20.27 -15.64 6.22
C GLY A 81 -19.25 -14.53 6.49
N SER A 82 -18.03 -14.85 6.92
CA SER A 82 -16.96 -13.87 7.08
C SER A 82 -16.07 -13.83 5.84
N HIS A 83 -16.02 -12.67 5.20
CA HIS A 83 -15.14 -12.46 4.07
C HIS A 83 -13.68 -12.42 4.54
N PRO A 84 -12.76 -13.17 3.90
CA PRO A 84 -11.34 -13.21 4.31
C PRO A 84 -10.67 -11.83 4.34
N TRP A 85 -11.14 -10.90 3.51
CA TRP A 85 -10.63 -9.53 3.50
C TRP A 85 -11.07 -8.71 4.72
N GLN A 86 -12.22 -9.02 5.34
CA GLN A 86 -12.74 -8.32 6.53
C GLN A 86 -11.76 -8.43 7.71
N ASN A 87 -11.35 -9.67 8.01
CA ASN A 87 -10.39 -9.95 9.09
C ASN A 87 -9.02 -9.29 8.85
N MET A 88 -8.62 -9.10 7.59
CA MET A 88 -7.35 -8.46 7.23
C MET A 88 -7.39 -6.93 7.42
N LEU A 89 -8.55 -6.30 7.19
CA LEU A 89 -8.81 -4.89 7.49
C LEU A 89 -8.84 -4.64 9.01
N ASP A 90 -9.45 -5.54 9.76
CA ASP A 90 -9.52 -5.46 11.23
C ASP A 90 -8.12 -5.61 11.86
N ALA A 91 -7.31 -6.54 11.34
CA ALA A 91 -5.93 -6.72 11.78
C ALA A 91 -5.03 -5.50 11.48
N THR A 92 -5.24 -4.84 10.32
CA THR A 92 -4.50 -3.62 9.96
C THR A 92 -4.87 -2.45 10.88
N SER A 93 -6.16 -2.30 11.20
CA SER A 93 -6.67 -1.28 12.13
C SER A 93 -6.12 -1.46 13.55
N ALA A 94 -5.99 -2.72 14.01
CA ALA A 94 -5.41 -3.04 15.31
C ALA A 94 -3.91 -2.66 15.39
N GLN A 95 -3.18 -2.78 14.28
CA GLN A 95 -1.76 -2.45 14.22
C GLN A 95 -1.52 -0.93 14.17
N GLU A 96 -2.42 -0.16 13.55
CA GLU A 96 -2.38 1.31 13.56
C GLU A 96 -2.69 1.92 14.93
N ALA A 97 -3.58 1.29 15.71
CA ALA A 97 -3.91 1.72 17.07
C ALA A 97 -2.70 1.68 18.02
N SER A 98 -1.74 0.79 17.79
CA SER A 98 -0.51 0.66 18.59
C SER A 98 0.58 1.67 18.23
N ILE A 99 0.48 2.37 17.09
CA ILE A 99 1.51 3.29 16.58
C ILE A 99 1.18 4.76 16.94
N ARG A 100 -0.03 5.06 17.43
CA ARG A 100 -0.39 6.43 17.84
C ARG A 100 0.36 6.78 19.15
N PRO A 101 1.25 7.80 19.16
CA PRO A 101 1.83 8.26 20.40
C PRO A 101 0.73 8.86 21.28
N ALA A 102 0.80 8.58 22.59
CA ALA A 102 -0.05 9.22 23.60
C ALA A 102 0.09 10.75 23.49
N GLY A 103 -1.05 11.44 23.53
CA GLY A 103 -1.17 12.86 23.22
C GLY A 103 -0.24 13.75 24.06
N SER A 104 0.45 14.66 23.37
CA SER A 104 1.01 15.87 23.99
C SER A 104 -0.09 16.92 24.07
N SER A 105 -0.51 17.25 25.28
CA SER A 105 -1.46 18.34 25.57
C SER A 105 -0.85 19.70 25.19
N HIS A 106 -1.27 20.28 24.07
CA HIS A 106 -1.03 21.69 23.79
C HIS A 106 -2.11 22.50 24.52
N THR A 107 -1.73 23.16 25.61
CA THR A 107 -2.57 24.16 26.28
C THR A 107 -2.80 25.34 25.34
N GLY A 108 -4.06 25.76 25.23
CA GLY A 108 -4.48 26.85 24.35
C GLY A 108 -4.03 28.21 24.89
N VAL A 109 -3.41 29.01 24.02
CA VAL A 109 -3.27 30.45 24.23
C VAL A 109 -4.51 31.11 23.64
N THR A 110 -5.34 31.67 24.51
CA THR A 110 -6.49 32.50 24.15
C THR A 110 -5.98 33.87 23.71
N HIS A 111 -6.20 34.24 22.44
CA HIS A 111 -6.05 35.63 22.02
C HIS A 111 -7.30 36.42 22.45
N ALA A 112 -7.11 37.28 23.44
CA ALA A 112 -8.09 38.25 23.89
C ALA A 112 -8.30 39.34 22.83
N ARG A 113 -9.58 39.70 22.66
CA ARG A 113 -10.09 40.78 21.83
C ARG A 113 -9.81 42.12 22.52
N ALA A 114 -9.16 43.07 21.85
CA ALA A 114 -9.13 44.48 22.24
C ALA A 114 -9.52 45.33 21.03
N GLY A 115 -10.50 46.22 21.21
CA GLY A 115 -11.00 47.13 20.19
C GLY A 115 -10.28 48.48 20.16
N SER A 116 -10.83 49.38 19.33
CA SER A 116 -10.56 50.83 19.12
C SER A 116 -9.14 51.14 18.57
N ASP A 117 -8.91 52.05 17.61
CA ASP A 117 -9.50 53.37 17.37
C ASP A 117 -9.10 53.95 15.98
N THR A 118 -9.99 54.81 15.45
CA THR A 118 -9.84 56.04 14.63
C THR A 118 -8.63 56.40 13.70
N ALA A 119 -9.01 57.11 12.61
CA ALA A 119 -8.28 58.07 11.74
C ALA A 119 -7.22 57.48 10.77
N GLU A 120 -7.11 57.84 9.49
CA GLU A 120 -7.52 59.00 8.66
C GLU A 120 -7.69 58.53 7.20
#